data_AF-A0A966XI33-F1
#
_entry.id   AF-A0A966XI33-F1
#
_cell.length_a   1.000
_cell.length_b   1.000
_cell.length_c   1.000
_cell.angle_alpha   90.00
_cell.angle_beta   90.00
_cell.angle_gamma   90.00
#
_symmetry.space_group_name_H-M   'P 1'
#
loop_
_entity.id
_entity.type
_entity.pdbx_description
1 polymer ?
#
loop_
_entity_poly.entity_id
_entity_poly.type
_entity_poly.pdbx_seq_one_letter_code
_entity_poly.pdbx_strand_id
1 'polypeptide(L)'
;MDLSERAAGALPATHIVTVAVSAATGAGIDALEAAILAALGRSTDTVATPFSARERHVAILQATREILQSGIDRFNGSGAGEILAEDLRRAHDTLGEITGVVRADDLLGEIFSSFCIGK
;
A
#
# COMPACT_ATOMS: atom_id res chain seq x y z
N MET A 1 -0.65 -45.17 2.62
CA MET A 1 0.46 -45.70 1.79
C MET A 1 0.70 -44.67 0.71
N ASP A 2 1.92 -44.12 0.62
CA ASP A 2 2.26 -43.12 -0.40
C ASP A 2 2.32 -43.81 -1.77
N LEU A 3 1.46 -43.38 -2.70
CA LEU A 3 1.33 -43.95 -4.04
C LEU A 3 2.17 -43.19 -5.07
N SER A 4 2.89 -42.15 -4.64
CA SER A 4 3.63 -41.25 -5.54
C SER A 4 5.09 -41.62 -5.74
N GLU A 5 5.68 -42.44 -4.84
CA GLU A 5 7.11 -42.82 -4.80
C GLU A 5 8.10 -41.63 -4.88
N ARG A 6 7.63 -40.40 -4.60
CA ARG A 6 8.43 -39.18 -4.73
C ARG A 6 8.99 -38.77 -3.38
N ALA A 7 10.28 -38.41 -3.37
CA ALA A 7 10.86 -37.74 -2.21
C ALA A 7 10.19 -36.38 -1.99
N ALA A 8 9.81 -36.08 -0.75
CA ALA A 8 9.23 -34.80 -0.38
C ALA A 8 10.26 -33.67 -0.60
N GLY A 9 9.81 -32.52 -1.07
CA GLY A 9 10.65 -31.36 -1.36
C GLY A 9 10.64 -30.93 -2.83
N ALA A 10 11.59 -30.05 -3.18
CA ALA A 10 11.68 -29.48 -4.53
C ALA A 10 11.99 -30.57 -5.56
N LEU A 11 11.17 -30.64 -6.60
CA LEU A 11 11.39 -31.55 -7.71
C LEU A 11 12.17 -30.85 -8.83
N PRO A 12 13.04 -31.56 -9.56
CA PRO A 12 13.76 -31.00 -10.70
C PRO A 12 12.74 -30.58 -11.78
N ALA A 13 12.67 -29.29 -12.05
CA ALA A 13 11.68 -28.69 -12.93
C ALA A 13 12.26 -28.38 -14.31
N THR A 14 11.51 -28.71 -15.36
CA THR A 14 11.84 -28.32 -16.75
C THR A 14 11.25 -26.94 -17.11
N HIS A 15 10.15 -26.50 -16.48
CA HIS A 15 9.52 -25.18 -16.72
C HIS A 15 8.64 -24.59 -15.58
N ILE A 16 8.16 -25.38 -14.60
CA ILE A 16 7.27 -24.93 -13.52
C ILE A 16 7.81 -25.41 -12.17
N VAL A 17 7.89 -24.51 -11.18
CA VAL A 17 8.29 -24.86 -9.80
C VAL A 17 7.31 -25.88 -9.24
N THR A 18 7.81 -27.05 -8.87
CA THR A 18 7.00 -28.17 -8.37
C THR A 18 7.57 -28.67 -7.06
N VAL A 19 6.71 -28.85 -6.05
CA VAL A 19 7.09 -29.34 -4.72
C VAL A 19 6.23 -30.55 -4.37
N ALA A 20 6.86 -31.66 -4.01
CA ALA A 20 6.17 -32.82 -3.47
C ALA A 20 5.91 -32.64 -1.97
N VAL A 21 4.66 -32.79 -1.56
CA VAL A 21 4.23 -32.63 -0.16
C VAL A 21 3.38 -33.79 0.32
N SER A 22 3.44 -34.07 1.62
CA SER A 22 2.58 -35.03 2.31
C SER A 22 1.82 -34.33 3.43
N ALA A 23 0.50 -34.16 3.28
CA ALA A 23 -0.36 -33.58 4.31
C ALA A 23 -0.47 -34.46 5.57
N ALA A 24 -0.27 -35.78 5.43
CA ALA A 24 -0.36 -36.72 6.54
C ALA A 24 0.86 -36.69 7.47
N THR A 25 2.05 -36.39 6.92
CA THR A 25 3.31 -36.38 7.68
C THR A 25 3.90 -34.97 7.84
N GLY A 26 3.36 -33.98 7.14
CA GLY A 26 3.91 -32.62 7.09
C GLY A 26 5.17 -32.48 6.24
N ALA A 27 5.64 -33.57 5.60
CA ALA A 27 6.87 -33.55 4.81
C ALA A 27 6.70 -32.65 3.57
N GLY A 28 7.70 -31.80 3.30
CA GLY A 28 7.74 -30.92 2.14
C GLY A 28 6.94 -29.62 2.28
N ILE A 29 6.21 -29.40 3.38
CA ILE A 29 5.43 -28.17 3.60
C ILE A 29 6.34 -26.94 3.69
N ASP A 30 7.47 -27.02 4.39
CA ASP A 30 8.44 -25.91 4.47
C ASP A 30 9.00 -25.53 3.09
N ALA A 31 9.26 -26.53 2.25
CA ALA A 31 9.71 -26.32 0.88
C ALA A 31 8.63 -25.68 0.00
N LEU A 32 7.36 -25.99 0.26
CA LEU A 32 6.22 -25.36 -0.41
C LEU A 32 6.07 -23.91 0.04
N GLU A 33 6.17 -23.63 1.34
CA GLU A 33 6.14 -22.27 1.88
C GLU A 33 7.25 -21.41 1.27
N ALA A 34 8.48 -21.93 1.25
CA ALA A 34 9.62 -21.26 0.62
C ALA A 34 9.39 -20.99 -0.87
N ALA A 35 8.83 -21.96 -1.60
CA ALA A 35 8.50 -21.79 -3.03
C ALA A 35 7.42 -20.72 -3.26
N ILE A 36 6.40 -20.65 -2.40
CA ILE A 36 5.35 -19.63 -2.45
C ILE A 36 5.94 -18.24 -2.17
N LEU A 37 6.76 -18.10 -1.13
CA LEU A 37 7.41 -16.83 -0.79
C LEU A 37 8.31 -16.33 -1.91
N ALA A 38 9.08 -17.23 -2.52
CA ALA A 38 9.91 -16.92 -3.68
C ALA A 38 9.07 -16.50 -4.91
N ALA A 39 7.95 -17.18 -5.17
CA ALA A 39 7.05 -16.84 -6.28
C ALA A 39 6.35 -15.48 -6.11
N LEU A 40 6.06 -15.09 -4.86
CA LEU A 40 5.50 -13.79 -4.52
C LEU A 40 6.52 -12.65 -4.57
N GLY A 41 7.80 -12.93 -4.89
CA GLY A 41 8.87 -11.94 -4.92
C GLY A 41 9.21 -11.37 -3.53
N ARG A 42 8.79 -12.05 -2.45
CA ARG A 42 9.06 -11.63 -1.08
C ARG A 42 10.34 -12.29 -0.60
N SER A 43 11.45 -11.56 -0.69
CA SER A 43 12.64 -11.91 0.09
C SER A 43 12.32 -11.76 1.58
N THR A 44 12.76 -12.70 2.41
CA THR A 44 12.67 -12.60 3.89
C THR A 44 13.39 -11.35 4.44
N ASP A 45 14.24 -10.72 3.64
CA ASP A 45 14.95 -9.47 3.95
C ASP A 45 14.18 -8.19 3.61
N THR A 46 13.04 -8.28 2.92
CA THR A 46 12.18 -7.11 2.78
C THR A 46 11.47 -6.92 4.10
N VAL A 47 12.10 -6.13 4.99
CA VAL A 47 11.47 -5.55 6.18
C VAL A 47 10.07 -5.15 5.76
N ALA A 48 9.08 -5.92 6.21
CA ALA A 48 7.70 -5.54 6.04
C ALA A 48 7.61 -4.22 6.79
N THR A 49 7.64 -3.10 6.07
CA THR A 49 7.22 -1.85 6.65
C THR A 49 5.85 -2.16 7.23
N PRO A 50 5.63 -1.97 8.55
CA PRO A 50 4.35 -2.29 9.19
C PRO A 50 3.20 -1.50 8.54
N PHE A 51 3.54 -0.53 7.71
CA PHE A 51 2.71 0.15 6.76
C PHE A 51 2.31 -0.76 5.59
N SER A 52 1.39 -1.70 5.86
CA SER A 52 0.41 -2.06 4.84
C SER A 52 -0.43 -0.81 4.59
N ALA A 53 0.01 0.03 3.63
CA ALA A 53 -0.87 1.05 3.09
C ALA A 53 -2.08 0.27 2.55
N ARG A 54 -3.20 0.31 3.29
CA ARG A 54 -4.45 -0.30 2.87
C ARG A 54 -4.71 0.17 1.44
N GLU A 55 -5.19 -0.70 0.57
CA GLU A 55 -5.48 -0.41 -0.84
C GLU A 55 -6.19 0.94 -1.04
N ARG A 56 -7.12 1.27 -0.14
CA ARG A 56 -7.79 2.57 -0.05
C ARG A 56 -6.83 3.77 0.06
N HIS A 57 -5.84 3.74 0.95
CA HIS A 57 -4.89 4.85 1.12
C HIS A 57 -4.01 5.02 -0.11
N VAL A 58 -3.61 3.91 -0.75
CA VAL A 58 -2.86 3.95 -2.01
C VAL A 58 -3.70 4.61 -3.11
N ALA A 59 -4.98 4.24 -3.22
CA ALA A 59 -5.90 4.84 -4.18
C ALA A 59 -6.09 6.35 -3.94
N ILE A 60 -6.23 6.78 -2.69
CA ILE A 60 -6.36 8.20 -2.33
C ILE A 60 -5.10 8.99 -2.72
N LEU A 61 -3.90 8.44 -2.45
CA LEU A 61 -2.63 9.08 -2.83
C LEU A 61 -2.47 9.18 -4.35
N GLN A 62 -2.89 8.15 -5.09
CA GLN A 62 -2.88 8.17 -6.56
C GLN A 62 -3.83 9.24 -7.10
N ALA A 63 -5.07 9.29 -6.62
CA ALA A 63 -6.03 10.32 -7.02
C ALA A 63 -5.55 11.74 -6.70
N THR A 64 -4.97 11.95 -5.51
CA THR A 64 -4.37 13.23 -5.10
C THR A 64 -3.27 13.65 -6.08
N ARG A 65 -2.38 12.71 -6.44
CA ARG A 65 -1.29 12.96 -7.40
C ARG A 65 -1.83 13.34 -8.78
N GLU A 66 -2.86 12.68 -9.27
CA GLU A 66 -3.46 12.98 -10.58
C GLU A 66 -4.06 14.39 -10.63
N ILE A 67 -4.76 14.81 -9.57
CA ILE A 67 -5.31 16.17 -9.46
C ILE A 67 -4.19 17.20 -9.52
N LEU A 68 -3.13 17.01 -8.74
CA LEU A 68 -1.98 17.92 -8.70
C LEU A 68 -1.26 18.00 -10.05
N GLN A 69 -1.04 16.86 -10.70
CA GLN A 69 -0.40 16.80 -12.01
C GLN A 69 -1.22 17.56 -13.05
N SER A 70 -2.55 17.33 -13.08
CA SER A 70 -3.46 18.04 -13.97
C SER A 70 -3.47 19.55 -13.70
N GLY A 71 -3.50 19.96 -12.43
CA GLY A 71 -3.44 21.37 -12.03
C GLY A 71 -2.15 22.05 -12.49
N ILE A 72 -1.01 21.38 -12.33
CA ILE A 72 0.30 21.88 -12.81
C ILE A 72 0.32 22.02 -14.33
N ASP A 73 -0.14 21.00 -15.06
CA ASP A 73 -0.15 21.02 -16.53
C ASP A 73 -1.04 22.15 -17.06
N ARG A 74 -2.20 22.36 -16.44
CA ARG A 74 -3.12 23.46 -16.78
C ARG A 74 -2.53 24.81 -16.43
N PHE A 75 -1.90 24.95 -15.27
CA PHE A 75 -1.24 26.19 -14.86
C PHE A 75 -0.11 26.56 -15.83
N ASN A 76 0.71 25.60 -16.22
CA ASN A 76 1.80 25.84 -17.18
C ASN A 76 1.27 26.19 -18.58
N GLY A 77 0.11 25.67 -18.98
CA GLY A 77 -0.49 25.94 -20.29
C GLY A 77 -1.26 27.26 -20.40
N SER A 78 -1.94 27.71 -19.33
CA SER A 78 -2.85 28.87 -19.39
C SER A 78 -2.60 29.94 -18.33
N GLY A 79 -1.69 29.72 -17.37
CA GLY A 79 -1.40 30.65 -16.28
C GLY A 79 -2.58 30.85 -15.31
N ALA A 80 -3.60 29.99 -15.36
CA ALA A 80 -4.83 30.16 -14.59
C ALA A 80 -4.62 29.80 -13.10
N GLY A 81 -4.17 30.77 -12.31
CA GLY A 81 -3.97 30.60 -10.86
C GLY A 81 -5.25 30.24 -10.08
N GLU A 82 -6.41 30.72 -10.51
CA GLU A 82 -7.71 30.38 -9.89
C GLU A 82 -8.05 28.89 -10.06
N ILE A 83 -7.70 28.33 -11.21
CA ILE A 83 -7.90 26.91 -11.51
C ILE A 83 -6.94 26.05 -10.67
N LEU A 84 -5.68 26.48 -10.54
CA LEU A 84 -4.71 25.81 -9.69
C LEU A 84 -5.15 25.82 -8.22
N ALA A 85 -5.71 26.93 -7.74
CA ALA A 85 -6.22 27.02 -6.37
C ALA A 85 -7.36 26.03 -6.11
N GLU A 86 -8.27 25.84 -7.06
CA GLU A 86 -9.33 24.83 -6.95
C GLU A 86 -8.78 23.39 -6.99
N ASP A 87 -7.81 23.10 -7.86
CA ASP A 87 -7.20 21.77 -7.92
C ASP A 87 -6.41 21.47 -6.63
N LEU A 88 -5.75 22.46 -6.02
CA LEU A 88 -5.13 22.33 -4.70
C LEU A 88 -6.16 22.06 -3.59
N ARG A 89 -7.30 22.75 -3.60
CA ARG A 89 -8.40 22.50 -2.65
C ARG A 89 -8.92 21.06 -2.77
N ARG A 90 -9.12 20.58 -4.00
CA ARG A 90 -9.55 19.21 -4.28
C ARG A 90 -8.52 18.18 -3.82
N ALA A 91 -7.24 18.41 -4.10
CA ALA A 91 -6.15 17.54 -3.63
C ALA A 91 -6.09 17.47 -2.10
N HIS A 92 -6.27 18.60 -1.41
CA HIS A 92 -6.35 18.66 0.05
C HIS A 92 -7.54 17.85 0.59
N ASP A 93 -8.73 18.03 0.03
CA ASP A 93 -9.93 17.29 0.46
C ASP A 93 -9.78 15.79 0.25
N THR A 94 -9.24 15.36 -0.90
CA THR A 94 -8.94 13.95 -1.19
C THR A 94 -7.92 13.38 -0.20
N LEU A 95 -6.83 14.11 0.09
CA LEU A 95 -5.83 13.66 1.05
C LEU A 95 -6.39 13.57 2.48
N GLY A 96 -7.31 14.47 2.84
CA GLY A 96 -8.01 14.49 4.13
C GLY A 96 -8.85 13.23 4.41
N GLU A 97 -9.21 12.46 3.39
CA GLU A 97 -9.86 11.15 3.58
C GLU A 97 -8.97 10.13 4.32
N ILE A 98 -7.64 10.31 4.29
CA ILE A 98 -6.68 9.43 4.99
C ILE A 98 -6.67 9.72 6.49
N THR A 99 -6.67 11.00 6.86
CA THR A 99 -6.56 11.45 8.26
C THR A 99 -7.90 11.54 8.98
N GLY A 100 -9.01 11.47 8.24
CA GLY A 100 -10.30 11.99 8.70
C GLY A 100 -10.38 13.48 8.36
N VAL A 101 -11.58 13.93 7.97
CA VAL A 101 -11.83 15.32 7.52
C VAL A 101 -11.40 16.30 8.60
N VAL A 102 -10.28 17.00 8.39
CA VAL A 102 -9.87 18.12 9.23
C VAL A 102 -10.70 19.33 8.79
N ARG A 103 -11.67 19.71 9.62
CA ARG A 103 -12.48 20.91 9.40
C ARG A 103 -11.69 22.15 9.80
N ALA A 104 -12.08 23.30 9.28
CA ALA A 104 -11.50 24.57 9.70
C ALA A 104 -11.59 24.77 11.22
N ASP A 105 -12.66 24.27 11.85
CA ASP A 105 -12.83 24.26 13.32
C ASP A 105 -11.82 23.34 14.04
N ASP A 106 -11.41 22.23 13.43
CA ASP A 106 -10.40 21.34 14.02
C ASP A 106 -9.02 22.02 14.00
N LEU A 107 -8.73 22.74 12.93
CA LEU A 107 -7.50 23.53 12.80
C LEU A 107 -7.48 24.71 13.80
N LEU A 108 -8.62 25.41 13.97
CA LEU A 108 -8.73 26.47 14.99
C LEU A 108 -8.61 25.89 16.40
N GLY A 109 -9.26 24.75 16.67
CA GLY A 109 -9.16 24.04 17.94
C GLY A 109 -7.72 23.67 18.27
N GLU A 110 -6.94 23.16 17.31
CA GLU A 110 -5.54 22.82 17.51
C GLU A 110 -4.65 24.05 17.71
N ILE A 111 -4.83 25.11 16.92
CA ILE A 111 -4.11 26.39 17.07
C ILE A 111 -4.36 26.99 18.46
N PHE A 112 -5.61 26.98 18.94
CA PHE A 112 -5.97 27.56 20.23
C PHE A 112 -5.83 26.59 21.41
N SER A 113 -5.63 25.29 21.18
CA SER A 113 -5.42 24.30 22.24
C SER A 113 -4.15 24.55 23.08
N SER A 114 -3.17 25.24 22.48
CA SER A 114 -1.93 25.64 23.14
C SER A 114 -1.98 27.01 23.81
N PHE A 115 -3.03 27.80 23.55
CA PHE A 115 -3.28 29.03 24.30
C PHE A 115 -3.97 28.66 25.60
N CYS A 116 -3.24 28.69 26.72
CA CYS A 116 -3.85 28.61 28.04
C CYS A 116 -4.91 29.73 28.14
N ILE A 117 -6.19 29.37 28.06
CA ILE A 117 -7.28 30.23 28.49
C ILE A 117 -7.13 30.30 30.00
N GLY A 118 -6.48 31.37 30.47
CA GLY A 118 -6.27 31.63 31.88
C GLY A 118 -7.59 31.56 32.64
N LYS A 119 -7.55 30.84 33.76
CA LYS A 119 -8.51 31.04 34.86
C LYS A 119 -8.38 32.45 35.42
#